data_AF-A0A1G8YH17-F1
#
_entry.id   AF-A0A1G8YH17-F1
#
_cell.length_a   1.000
_cell.length_b   1.000
_cell.length_c   1.000
_cell.angle_alpha   90.00
_cell.angle_beta   90.00
_cell.angle_gamma   90.00
#
_symmetry.space_group_name_H-M   'P 1'
#
loop_
_entity.id
_entity.type
_entity.pdbx_description
1 polymer ?
#
loop_
_entity_poly.entity_id
_entity_poly.type
_entity_poly.pdbx_seq_one_letter_code
_entity_poly.pdbx_strand_id
1 'polypeptide(L)'
;MLRAREADTPKDKRFKHPEWSENAVFSFVKDSYLVAAASVLSAIREVKGMDDASARKVDFYTRQLVDALSPSNFVATNPEVLTATLASGGQNLLRGLENLLADLERGNGRLAITMTDMKAFRLGENIAMTPGKVIYQNELMQLIQYTPSTREVRRRPLL
;
A
#
# COMPACT_ATOMS: atom_id res chain seq x y z
N MET A 1 11.94 -36.01 -10.70
CA MET A 1 12.28 -34.70 -10.10
C MET A 1 12.42 -33.67 -11.22
N LEU A 2 11.37 -32.91 -11.52
CA LEU A 2 11.42 -31.79 -12.45
C LEU A 2 11.40 -30.48 -11.64
N ARG A 3 12.59 -29.94 -11.34
CA ARG A 3 12.73 -28.52 -10.98
C ARG A 3 12.89 -27.76 -12.30
N ALA A 4 11.86 -27.02 -12.70
CA ALA A 4 11.93 -26.12 -13.85
C ALA A 4 11.35 -24.75 -13.46
N ARG A 5 12.20 -23.72 -13.64
CA ARG A 5 11.97 -22.26 -13.54
C ARG A 5 11.59 -21.70 -12.17
N GLU A 6 12.60 -21.61 -11.31
CA GLU A 6 12.67 -20.56 -10.28
C GLU A 6 13.66 -19.49 -10.78
N ALA A 7 13.29 -18.78 -11.85
CA ALA A 7 14.08 -17.69 -12.42
C ALA A 7 13.24 -16.40 -12.40
N ASP A 8 13.44 -15.63 -11.34
CA ASP A 8 13.26 -14.18 -11.27
C ASP A 8 11.84 -13.58 -11.37
N THR A 9 10.82 -14.30 -10.88
CA THR A 9 9.55 -13.64 -10.53
C THR A 9 9.72 -13.00 -9.15
N PRO A 10 9.47 -11.69 -8.96
CA PRO A 10 9.44 -11.09 -7.63
C PRO A 10 8.52 -11.93 -6.73
N LYS A 11 9.07 -12.53 -5.66
CA LYS A 11 8.28 -13.30 -4.70
C LYS A 11 7.14 -12.40 -4.21
N ASP A 12 5.91 -12.84 -4.48
CA ASP A 12 4.71 -12.09 -4.12
C ASP A 12 4.74 -11.80 -2.62
N LYS A 13 4.80 -10.51 -2.29
CA LYS A 13 5.00 -10.03 -0.92
C LYS A 13 3.83 -10.41 0.00
N ARG A 14 2.65 -10.72 -0.57
CA ARG A 14 1.46 -11.16 0.17
C ARG A 14 1.66 -12.51 0.87
N PHE A 15 2.56 -13.35 0.34
CA PHE A 15 2.78 -14.71 0.84
C PHE A 15 4.11 -14.85 1.61
N LYS A 16 4.55 -13.79 2.29
CA LYS A 16 5.80 -13.78 3.06
C LYS A 16 5.74 -14.53 4.39
N HIS A 17 4.56 -14.60 5.02
CA HIS A 17 4.40 -15.28 6.30
C HIS A 17 4.76 -16.78 6.18
N PRO A 18 5.56 -17.36 7.09
CA PRO A 18 6.06 -18.74 6.96
C PRO A 18 4.95 -19.79 6.76
N GLU A 19 3.81 -19.61 7.43
CA GLU A 19 2.66 -20.53 7.30
C GLU A 19 2.14 -20.69 5.86
N TRP A 20 2.35 -19.70 4.97
CA TRP A 20 2.00 -19.86 3.56
C TRP A 20 2.80 -20.96 2.84
N SER A 21 3.90 -21.42 3.41
CA SER A 21 4.74 -22.49 2.85
C SER A 21 4.88 -23.70 3.79
N GLU A 22 4.84 -23.48 5.10
CA GLU A 22 5.01 -24.53 6.10
C GLU A 22 3.71 -25.29 6.43
N ASN A 23 2.56 -24.64 6.30
CA ASN A 23 1.26 -25.26 6.56
C ASN A 23 0.65 -25.80 5.26
N ALA A 24 0.32 -27.09 5.23
CA ALA A 24 -0.19 -27.76 4.04
C ALA A 24 -1.51 -27.14 3.51
N VAL A 25 -2.39 -26.69 4.39
CA VAL A 25 -3.68 -26.07 4.01
C VAL A 25 -3.44 -24.70 3.37
N PHE A 26 -2.66 -23.83 4.02
CA PHE A 26 -2.38 -22.49 3.48
C PHE A 26 -1.51 -22.54 2.23
N SER A 27 -0.56 -23.48 2.14
CA SER A 27 0.21 -23.69 0.90
C SER A 27 -0.70 -24.13 -0.24
N PHE A 28 -1.60 -25.08 0.00
CA PHE A 28 -2.56 -25.52 -1.02
C PHE A 28 -3.46 -24.37 -1.51
N VAL A 29 -3.99 -23.56 -0.58
CA VAL A 29 -4.83 -22.39 -0.93
C VAL A 29 -4.04 -21.37 -1.75
N LYS A 30 -2.81 -21.03 -1.33
CA LYS A 30 -1.91 -20.12 -2.05
C LYS A 30 -1.59 -20.65 -3.46
N ASP A 31 -1.16 -21.89 -3.57
CA ASP A 31 -0.73 -22.48 -4.85
C ASP A 31 -1.91 -22.62 -5.81
N SER A 32 -3.09 -23.02 -5.30
CA SER A 32 -4.32 -23.06 -6.09
C SER A 32 -4.70 -21.67 -6.63
N TYR A 33 -4.60 -20.65 -5.78
CA TYR A 33 -4.80 -19.25 -6.20
C TYR A 33 -3.81 -18.82 -7.27
N LEU A 34 -2.50 -19.05 -7.07
CA LEU A 34 -1.46 -18.62 -8.01
C LEU A 34 -1.62 -19.29 -9.39
N VAL A 35 -1.96 -20.58 -9.41
CA VAL A 35 -2.25 -21.31 -10.65
C VAL A 35 -3.50 -20.77 -11.34
N ALA A 36 -4.59 -20.54 -10.61
CA ALA A 36 -5.81 -19.97 -11.17
C ALA A 36 -5.58 -18.55 -11.71
N ALA A 37 -4.89 -17.71 -10.94
CA ALA A 37 -4.51 -16.35 -11.31
C ALA A 37 -3.70 -16.31 -12.60
N ALA A 38 -2.64 -17.14 -12.69
CA ALA A 38 -1.81 -17.25 -13.88
C ALA A 38 -2.59 -17.74 -15.10
N SER A 39 -3.50 -18.70 -14.89
CA SER A 39 -4.33 -19.27 -15.98
C SER A 39 -5.30 -18.23 -16.54
N VAL A 40 -6.00 -17.50 -15.68
CA VAL A 40 -6.95 -16.44 -16.10
C VAL A 40 -6.21 -15.32 -16.83
N LEU A 41 -5.09 -14.86 -16.30
CA LEU A 41 -4.30 -13.79 -16.93
C LEU A 41 -3.70 -14.22 -18.28
N SER A 42 -3.30 -15.49 -18.41
CA SER A 42 -2.79 -16.01 -19.67
C SER A 42 -3.91 -16.12 -20.72
N ALA A 43 -5.08 -16.66 -20.32
CA ALA A 43 -6.22 -16.81 -21.22
C ALA A 43 -6.67 -15.49 -21.86
N ILE A 44 -6.67 -14.39 -21.09
CA ILE A 44 -7.05 -13.07 -21.59
C ILE A 44 -6.06 -12.49 -22.60
N ARG A 45 -4.77 -12.77 -22.43
CA ARG A 45 -3.74 -12.30 -23.38
C ARG A 45 -3.78 -13.05 -24.71
N GLU A 46 -4.36 -14.25 -24.74
CA GLU A 46 -4.51 -15.06 -25.95
C GLU A 46 -5.76 -14.71 -26.77
N VAL A 47 -6.66 -13.87 -26.24
CA VAL A 47 -7.87 -13.43 -26.94
C VAL A 47 -7.49 -12.58 -28.16
N LYS A 48 -7.82 -13.09 -29.35
CA LYS A 48 -7.60 -12.41 -30.64
C LYS A 48 -8.80 -11.53 -31.01
N GLY A 49 -8.56 -10.54 -31.86
CA GLY A 49 -9.61 -9.69 -32.45
C GLY A 49 -10.00 -8.46 -31.63
N MET A 50 -9.23 -8.13 -30.59
CA MET A 50 -9.41 -6.93 -29.78
C MET A 50 -8.45 -5.83 -30.23
N ASP A 51 -8.90 -4.57 -30.21
CA ASP A 51 -8.00 -3.43 -30.40
C ASP A 51 -7.07 -3.26 -29.19
N ASP A 52 -5.91 -2.65 -29.39
CA ASP A 52 -4.88 -2.50 -28.36
C ASP A 52 -5.35 -1.75 -27.10
N ALA A 53 -6.28 -0.79 -27.24
CA ALA A 53 -6.75 -0.01 -26.11
C ALA A 53 -7.70 -0.83 -25.24
N SER A 54 -8.60 -1.59 -25.86
CA SER A 54 -9.50 -2.52 -25.17
C SER A 54 -8.72 -3.67 -24.53
N ALA A 55 -7.73 -4.24 -25.23
CA ALA A 55 -6.88 -5.31 -24.68
C ALA A 55 -6.17 -4.87 -23.39
N ARG A 56 -5.63 -3.65 -23.35
CA ARG A 56 -5.02 -3.08 -22.14
C ARG A 56 -6.02 -2.90 -20.99
N LYS A 57 -7.25 -2.46 -21.29
CA LYS A 57 -8.30 -2.31 -20.26
C LYS A 57 -8.68 -3.66 -19.67
N VAL A 58 -8.88 -4.68 -20.51
CA VAL A 58 -9.23 -6.03 -20.05
C VAL A 58 -8.10 -6.61 -19.20
N ASP A 59 -6.83 -6.57 -19.65
CA ASP A 59 -5.69 -7.03 -18.84
C ASP A 59 -5.63 -6.29 -17.48
N PHE A 60 -5.84 -4.97 -17.47
CA PHE A 60 -5.87 -4.20 -16.23
C PHE A 60 -6.98 -4.64 -15.27
N TYR A 61 -8.25 -4.66 -15.72
CA TYR A 61 -9.37 -4.98 -14.84
C TYR A 61 -9.35 -6.43 -14.37
N THR A 62 -8.85 -7.36 -15.20
CA THR A 62 -8.67 -8.74 -14.79
C THR A 62 -7.63 -8.86 -13.71
N ARG A 63 -6.49 -8.17 -13.81
CA ARG A 63 -5.50 -8.15 -12.71
C ARG A 63 -6.12 -7.64 -11.42
N GLN A 64 -6.87 -6.55 -11.47
CA GLN A 64 -7.56 -6.02 -10.30
C GLN A 64 -8.54 -7.04 -9.70
N LEU A 65 -9.30 -7.75 -10.52
CA LEU A 65 -10.20 -8.81 -10.06
C LEU A 65 -9.44 -9.97 -9.41
N VAL A 66 -8.39 -10.47 -10.07
CA VAL A 66 -7.56 -11.57 -9.56
C VAL A 66 -6.86 -11.16 -8.26
N ASP A 67 -6.39 -9.92 -8.15
CA ASP A 67 -5.76 -9.41 -6.93
C ASP A 67 -6.76 -9.22 -5.79
N ALA A 68 -7.99 -8.79 -6.09
CA ALA A 68 -9.07 -8.67 -5.10
C ALA A 68 -9.48 -10.04 -4.53
N LEU A 69 -9.40 -11.09 -5.34
CA LEU A 69 -9.69 -12.47 -4.93
C LEU A 69 -8.53 -13.17 -4.21
N SER A 70 -7.40 -12.49 -3.97
CA SER A 70 -6.28 -13.08 -3.24
C SER A 70 -6.70 -13.58 -1.86
N PRO A 71 -6.30 -14.81 -1.45
CA PRO A 71 -6.64 -15.36 -0.14
C PRO A 71 -6.03 -14.55 1.02
N SER A 72 -5.01 -13.72 0.74
CA SER A 72 -4.46 -12.78 1.73
C SER A 72 -5.46 -11.70 2.17
N ASN A 73 -6.51 -11.44 1.38
CA ASN A 73 -7.46 -10.35 1.63
C ASN A 73 -8.57 -10.73 2.62
N PHE A 74 -8.71 -12.02 2.94
CA PHE A 74 -9.80 -12.52 3.78
C PHE A 74 -9.27 -13.11 5.08
N VAL A 75 -9.91 -12.74 6.19
CA VAL A 75 -9.55 -13.19 7.54
C VAL A 75 -9.49 -14.72 7.62
N ALA A 76 -10.47 -15.41 7.05
CA ALA A 76 -10.59 -16.88 7.13
C ALA A 76 -9.48 -17.64 6.39
N THR A 77 -8.78 -17.00 5.45
CA THR A 77 -7.75 -17.64 4.62
C THR A 77 -6.36 -17.04 4.80
N ASN A 78 -6.22 -16.03 5.69
CA ASN A 78 -4.95 -15.38 5.95
C ASN A 78 -4.34 -15.90 7.27
N PRO A 79 -3.24 -16.67 7.23
CA PRO A 79 -2.63 -17.25 8.43
C PRO A 79 -2.13 -16.19 9.41
N GLU A 80 -1.57 -15.08 8.93
CA GLU A 80 -1.05 -14.02 9.79
C GLU A 80 -2.19 -13.38 10.60
N VAL A 81 -3.34 -13.16 9.96
CA VAL A 81 -4.53 -12.62 10.64
C VAL A 81 -5.11 -13.65 11.61
N LEU A 82 -5.22 -14.91 11.22
CA LEU A 82 -5.74 -15.97 12.11
C LEU A 82 -4.85 -16.14 13.35
N THR A 83 -3.54 -16.21 13.17
CA THR A 83 -2.56 -16.32 14.25
C THR A 83 -2.62 -15.11 15.17
N ALA A 84 -2.69 -13.88 14.63
CA ALA A 84 -2.86 -12.67 15.43
C ALA A 84 -4.23 -12.63 16.16
N THR A 85 -5.29 -13.15 15.54
CA THR A 85 -6.64 -13.21 16.11
C THR A 85 -6.66 -14.18 17.28
N LEU A 86 -6.09 -15.37 17.14
CA LEU A 86 -5.97 -16.35 18.21
C LEU A 86 -5.11 -15.82 19.36
N ALA A 87 -3.93 -15.26 19.06
CA ALA A 87 -3.01 -14.72 20.07
C ALA A 87 -3.60 -13.54 20.86
N SER A 88 -4.42 -12.71 20.21
CA SER A 88 -5.05 -11.54 20.85
C SER A 88 -6.48 -11.77 21.33
N GLY A 89 -7.02 -12.99 21.20
CA GLY A 89 -8.43 -13.27 21.52
C GLY A 89 -9.42 -12.46 20.68
N GLY A 90 -9.05 -12.07 19.46
CA GLY A 90 -9.85 -11.27 18.54
C GLY A 90 -9.72 -9.75 18.68
N GLN A 91 -8.90 -9.25 19.62
CA GLN A 91 -8.75 -7.80 19.79
C GLN A 91 -8.14 -7.08 18.58
N ASN A 92 -7.33 -7.75 17.76
CA ASN A 92 -6.82 -7.18 16.51
C ASN A 92 -7.97 -6.75 15.56
N LEU A 93 -9.03 -7.55 15.46
CA LEU A 93 -10.19 -7.26 14.61
C LEU A 93 -11.03 -6.12 15.19
N LEU A 94 -11.23 -6.09 16.50
CA LEU A 94 -11.94 -5.00 17.18
C LEU A 94 -11.23 -3.66 16.96
N ARG A 95 -9.91 -3.60 17.18
CA ARG A 95 -9.11 -2.40 16.89
C ARG A 95 -9.18 -2.01 15.41
N GLY A 96 -9.18 -2.98 14.50
CA GLY A 96 -9.34 -2.73 13.07
C GLY A 96 -10.68 -2.08 12.74
N LEU A 97 -11.77 -2.54 13.36
CA LEU A 97 -13.10 -1.96 13.21
C LEU A 97 -13.19 -0.55 13.82
N GLU A 98 -12.61 -0.34 15.00
CA GLU A 98 -12.53 1.00 15.62
C GLU A 98 -11.80 2.00 14.69
N ASN A 99 -10.69 1.58 14.08
CA ASN A 99 -9.97 2.39 13.10
C ASN A 99 -10.84 2.70 11.87
N LEU A 100 -11.56 1.71 11.34
CA LEU A 100 -12.45 1.89 10.19
C LEU A 100 -13.56 2.89 10.49
N LEU A 101 -14.18 2.80 11.67
CA LEU A 101 -15.24 3.71 12.10
C LEU A 101 -14.70 5.14 12.28
N ALA A 102 -13.55 5.29 12.94
CA ALA A 102 -12.91 6.59 13.10
C ALA A 102 -12.58 7.26 11.74
N ASP A 103 -12.12 6.47 10.77
CA ASP A 103 -11.83 6.96 9.42
C ASP A 103 -13.10 7.37 8.65
N LEU A 104 -14.23 6.69 8.86
CA LEU A 104 -15.53 7.05 8.29
C LEU A 104 -16.12 8.31 8.93
N GLU A 105 -16.06 8.40 10.26
CA GLU A 105 -16.53 9.57 11.02
C GLU A 105 -15.76 10.82 10.59
N ARG A 106 -14.44 10.74 10.50
CA ARG A 106 -13.61 11.86 10.04
C ARG A 106 -13.93 12.30 8.63
N GLY A 107 -14.24 11.38 7.73
CA GLY A 107 -14.58 11.69 6.35
C GLY A 107 -16.07 11.99 6.11
N ASN A 108 -16.86 12.22 7.17
CA ASN A 108 -18.30 12.49 7.10
C ASN A 108 -19.06 11.44 6.26
N GLY A 109 -18.80 10.16 6.53
CA GLY A 109 -19.39 9.02 5.81
C GLY A 109 -18.61 8.59 4.56
N ARG A 110 -17.53 9.28 4.20
CA ARG A 110 -16.54 8.81 3.21
C ARG A 110 -15.32 8.27 3.96
N LEU A 111 -14.68 7.23 3.43
CA LEU A 111 -13.43 6.73 4.01
C LEU A 111 -12.32 7.76 3.82
N ALA A 112 -12.00 8.49 4.88
CA ALA A 112 -10.78 9.27 4.98
C ALA A 112 -9.77 8.40 5.73
N ILE A 113 -8.82 7.77 5.04
CA ILE A 113 -7.90 6.78 5.65
C ILE A 113 -6.77 7.48 6.41
N THR A 114 -6.55 7.12 7.67
CA THR A 114 -5.43 7.67 8.46
C THR A 114 -4.12 6.99 8.08
N MET A 115 -3.19 7.74 7.51
CA MET A 115 -1.85 7.21 7.19
C MET A 115 -0.80 7.49 8.27
N THR A 116 -1.06 8.45 9.15
CA THR A 116 -0.12 8.89 10.19
C THR A 116 -0.84 9.54 11.36
N ASP A 117 -0.18 9.63 12.52
CA ASP A 117 -0.69 10.37 13.67
C ASP A 117 -0.57 11.88 13.42
N MET A 118 -1.70 12.52 13.15
CA MET A 118 -1.77 13.96 12.88
C MET A 118 -1.43 14.81 14.12
N LYS A 119 -1.47 14.25 15.34
CA LYS A 119 -1.09 14.93 16.58
C LYS A 119 0.40 14.84 16.88
N ALA A 120 1.11 13.93 16.21
CA ALA A 120 2.55 13.78 16.38
C ALA A 120 3.32 14.97 15.79
N PHE A 121 2.76 15.66 14.79
CA PHE A 121 3.44 16.76 14.10
C PHE A 121 3.07 18.13 14.67
N ARG A 122 4.11 18.93 14.94
CA ARG A 122 4.04 20.28 15.49
C ARG A 122 4.86 21.22 14.62
N LEU A 123 4.16 22.20 14.02
CA LEU A 123 4.76 23.17 13.11
C LEU A 123 5.84 24.00 13.83
N GLY A 124 7.03 24.05 13.26
CA GLY A 124 8.19 24.75 13.82
C GLY A 124 8.97 23.95 14.87
N GLU A 125 8.45 22.82 15.36
CA GLU A 125 9.15 21.96 16.33
C GLU A 125 9.75 20.73 15.67
N ASN A 126 8.93 19.93 14.98
CA ASN A 126 9.36 18.68 14.35
C ASN A 126 8.99 18.59 12.86
N ILE A 127 8.27 19.60 12.34
CA ILE A 127 8.06 19.83 10.90
C ILE A 127 8.29 21.31 10.60
N ALA A 128 8.75 21.62 9.39
CA ALA A 128 9.07 22.99 8.96
C ALA A 128 10.02 23.75 9.92
N MET A 129 10.99 23.03 10.51
CA MET A 129 11.91 23.55 11.52
C MET A 129 13.19 24.19 10.95
N THR A 130 13.33 24.28 9.63
CA THR A 130 14.51 24.90 9.00
C THR A 130 14.59 26.36 9.44
N PRO A 131 15.68 26.79 10.08
CA PRO A 131 15.79 28.16 10.59
C PRO A 131 15.62 29.18 9.46
N GLY A 132 14.75 30.15 9.66
CA GLY A 132 14.44 31.19 8.68
C GLY A 132 13.54 32.26 9.28
N LYS A 133 13.29 33.32 8.51
CA LYS A 133 12.46 34.46 8.93
C LYS A 133 11.55 34.91 7.79
N VAL A 134 10.35 35.34 8.12
CA VAL A 134 9.47 36.04 7.15
C VAL A 134 10.05 37.44 6.93
N ILE A 135 10.42 37.75 5.68
CA ILE A 135 11.01 39.04 5.30
C ILE A 135 10.04 39.94 4.54
N TYR A 136 8.94 39.39 4.03
CA TYR A 136 7.88 40.13 3.36
C TYR A 136 6.55 39.38 3.50
N GLN A 137 5.44 40.11 3.59
CA GLN A 137 4.09 39.55 3.69
C GLN A 137 3.08 40.46 2.98
N ASN A 138 2.14 39.85 2.26
CA ASN A 138 0.95 40.50 1.73
C ASN A 138 -0.28 39.59 1.88
N GLU A 139 -1.40 39.93 1.25
CA GLU A 139 -2.65 39.16 1.33
C GLU A 139 -2.58 37.77 0.70
N LEU A 140 -1.62 37.53 -0.21
CA LEU A 140 -1.50 36.28 -0.96
C LEU A 140 -0.42 35.36 -0.39
N MET A 141 0.67 35.92 0.15
CA MET A 141 1.85 35.13 0.51
C MET A 141 2.71 35.73 1.63
N GLN A 142 3.53 34.85 2.20
CA GLN A 142 4.68 35.19 3.04
C GLN A 142 5.97 34.73 2.35
N LEU A 143 6.95 35.62 2.25
CA LEU A 143 8.28 35.30 1.74
C LEU A 143 9.20 34.95 2.92
N ILE A 144 9.68 33.70 2.94
CA ILE A 144 10.59 33.21 3.98
C ILE A 144 12.02 33.20 3.44
N GLN A 145 12.93 33.85 4.16
CA GLN A 145 14.36 33.74 3.94
C GLN A 145 14.96 32.76 4.95
N TYR A 146 15.46 31.62 4.46
CA TYR A 146 16.16 30.65 5.31
C TYR A 146 17.54 31.17 5.73
N THR A 147 17.93 30.82 6.96
CA THR A 147 19.26 31.11 7.49
C THR A 147 20.28 30.25 6.73
N PRO A 148 21.37 30.84 6.20
CA PRO A 148 22.43 30.08 5.54
C PRO A 148 23.03 29.03 6.49
N SER A 149 23.15 27.79 6.02
CA SER A 149 23.83 26.71 6.76
C SER A 149 25.35 26.64 6.48
N THR A 150 25.86 27.50 5.59
CA THR A 150 27.26 27.55 5.15
C THR A 150 27.82 28.96 5.21
N ARG A 151 29.16 29.10 5.21
CA ARG A 151 29.84 30.41 5.22
C ARG A 151 29.68 31.18 3.90
N GLU A 152 29.70 30.47 2.79
CA GLU A 152 29.55 31.03 1.45
C GLU A 152 28.29 30.46 0.78
N VAL A 153 27.59 31.32 0.04
CA VAL A 153 26.39 30.98 -0.74
C VAL A 153 26.57 31.41 -2.18
N ARG A 154 25.80 30.81 -3.09
CA ARG A 154 25.79 31.23 -4.51
C ARG A 154 25.25 32.65 -4.64
N ARG A 155 25.81 33.42 -5.58
CA ARG A 155 25.41 34.82 -5.84
C ARG A 155 23.93 34.97 -6.24
N ARG A 156 23.35 34.00 -6.94
CA ARG A 156 21.95 34.04 -7.39
C ARG A 156 21.07 33.27 -6.39
N PRO A 157 20.00 33.90 -5.86
CA PRO A 157 19.06 33.21 -4.97
C PRO A 157 18.17 32.23 -5.75
N LEU A 158 17.56 31.29 -5.03
CA LEU A 158 16.50 30.39 -5.52
C LEU A 158 15.18 30.80 -4.87
N LEU A 159 14.10 30.81 -5.66
CA LEU A 159 12.73 31.09 -5.24
C LEU A 159 11.87 29.85 -5.51
#